data_AF-A0A024H5D8-F1
#
_entry.id   AF-A0A024H5D8-F1
#
_cell.length_a   1.000
_cell.length_b   1.000
_cell.length_c   1.000
_cell.angle_alpha   90.00
_cell.angle_beta   90.00
_cell.angle_gamma   90.00
#
_symmetry.space_group_name_H-M   'P 1'
#
loop_
_entity.id
_entity.type
_entity.pdbx_description
1 polymer ?
#
loop_
_entity_poly.entity_id
_entity_poly.type
_entity_poly.pdbx_seq_one_letter_code
_entity_poly.pdbx_strand_id
1 'polypeptide(L)'
;MMIGLAAGTAVGVLAGYTRGKFDAFVGVITDAGLAFPGLVLIVGIAAVLGPGMQTLIIGLGAVSFPVFVRVARANTLRFSAREFVHAAHLTGARTGRIITRELLPNVIPPVFAYAIILMATLITAEASLSFLGLGLQPPTPSWGNMIAEGQYELASFPHLVFVPAAILALTVFSLNVIGDVIVRKFNAGDSKI
;
A
#
# COMPACT_ATOMS: atom_id res chain seq x y z
N MET A 1 2.59 -5.91 1.83
CA MET A 1 2.11 -4.58 2.26
C MET A 1 2.99 -3.94 3.33
N MET A 2 3.20 -4.56 4.50
CA MET A 2 3.91 -3.93 5.63
C MET A 2 5.31 -3.41 5.28
N ILE A 3 6.06 -4.14 4.44
CA ILE A 3 7.38 -3.69 3.95
C ILE A 3 7.25 -2.39 3.16
N GLY A 4 6.35 -2.34 2.17
CA GLY A 4 6.10 -1.14 1.36
C GLY A 4 5.57 0.02 2.20
N LEU A 5 4.71 -0.26 3.19
CA LEU A 5 4.21 0.74 4.13
C LEU A 5 5.35 1.36 4.94
N ALA A 6 6.14 0.55 5.63
CA ALA A 6 7.21 1.03 6.50
C ALA A 6 8.32 1.73 5.70
N ALA A 7 8.84 1.05 4.66
CA ALA A 7 9.92 1.59 3.84
C ALA A 7 9.46 2.79 3.02
N GLY A 8 8.29 2.72 2.39
CA GLY A 8 7.74 3.80 1.59
C GLY A 8 7.41 5.03 2.43
N THR A 9 6.85 4.85 3.63
CA THR A 9 6.59 5.99 4.53
C THR A 9 7.88 6.65 4.99
N ALA A 10 8.88 5.87 5.39
CA ALA A 10 10.17 6.41 5.82
C ALA A 10 10.84 7.22 4.69
N VAL A 11 10.89 6.66 3.48
CA VAL A 11 11.46 7.33 2.30
C VAL A 11 10.64 8.57 1.92
N GLY A 12 9.32 8.49 1.93
CA GLY A 12 8.44 9.61 1.59
C GLY A 12 8.54 10.77 2.57
N VAL A 13 8.66 10.49 3.88
CA VAL A 13 8.89 11.53 4.89
C VAL A 13 10.24 12.20 4.70
N LEU A 14 11.29 11.42 4.47
CA LEU A 14 12.63 11.97 4.22
C LEU A 14 12.66 12.83 2.94
N ALA A 15 12.03 12.36 1.86
CA ALA A 15 11.94 13.08 0.59
C ALA A 15 11.14 14.38 0.75
N GLY A 16 9.97 14.32 1.37
CA GLY A 16 9.10 15.49 1.59
C GLY A 16 9.69 16.53 2.53
N TYR A 17 10.52 16.12 3.51
CA TYR A 17 11.16 17.05 4.43
C TYR A 17 12.42 17.69 3.84
N THR A 18 13.28 16.90 3.18
CA THR A 18 14.60 17.40 2.70
C THR A 18 14.50 18.32 1.49
N ARG A 19 13.43 18.22 0.68
CA ARG A 19 13.11 19.09 -0.47
C ARG A 19 14.36 19.44 -1.31
N GLY A 20 14.69 18.61 -2.30
CA GLY A 20 15.89 18.85 -3.13
C GLY A 20 16.26 17.67 -4.03
N LYS A 21 17.56 17.44 -4.24
CA LYS A 21 18.05 16.36 -5.13
C LYS A 21 17.58 14.97 -4.71
N PHE A 22 17.53 14.70 -3.40
CA PHE A 22 17.01 13.43 -2.87
C PHE A 22 15.54 13.26 -3.22
N ASP A 23 14.73 14.30 -3.02
CA ASP A 23 13.32 14.32 -3.39
C ASP A 23 13.10 14.08 -4.88
N ALA A 24 13.88 14.75 -5.74
CA ALA A 24 13.83 14.56 -7.19
C ALA A 24 14.20 13.13 -7.60
N PHE A 25 15.26 12.56 -7.02
CA PHE A 25 15.68 11.18 -7.28
C PHE A 25 14.61 10.17 -6.86
N VAL A 26 14.08 10.31 -5.64
CA VAL A 26 13.00 9.46 -5.14
C VAL A 26 11.78 9.57 -6.06
N GLY A 27 11.41 10.79 -6.47
CA GLY A 27 10.33 11.06 -7.41
C GLY A 27 10.47 10.26 -8.70
N VAL A 28 11.63 10.34 -9.36
CA VAL A 28 11.90 9.60 -10.60
C VAL A 28 11.74 8.08 -10.41
N ILE A 29 12.30 7.52 -9.33
CA ILE A 29 12.19 6.08 -9.05
C ILE A 29 10.74 5.67 -8.81
N THR A 30 9.98 6.46 -8.04
CA THR A 30 8.59 6.14 -7.76
C THR A 30 7.68 6.32 -8.97
N ASP A 31 7.92 7.35 -9.80
CA ASP A 31 7.15 7.60 -11.01
C ASP A 31 7.40 6.51 -12.06
N ALA A 32 8.66 6.09 -12.22
CA ALA A 32 9.00 4.93 -13.05
C ALA A 32 8.31 3.66 -12.55
N GLY A 33 8.31 3.40 -11.24
CA GLY A 33 7.63 2.24 -10.67
C GLY A 33 6.12 2.25 -10.87
N LEU A 34 5.46 3.40 -10.72
CA LEU A 34 4.01 3.57 -10.93
C LEU A 34 3.61 3.50 -12.40
N ALA A 35 4.53 3.76 -13.33
CA ALA A 35 4.27 3.63 -14.77
C ALA A 35 4.14 2.17 -15.21
N PHE A 36 4.71 1.22 -14.45
CA PHE A 36 4.59 -0.21 -14.73
C PHE A 36 3.26 -0.77 -14.19
N PRO A 37 2.52 -1.57 -14.97
CA PRO A 37 1.35 -2.28 -14.46
C PRO A 37 1.73 -3.24 -13.32
N GLY A 38 1.12 -3.06 -12.14
CA GLY A 38 1.53 -3.77 -10.93
C GLY A 38 1.47 -5.31 -11.04
N LEU A 39 0.42 -5.86 -11.67
CA LEU A 39 0.32 -7.31 -11.89
C LEU A 39 1.44 -7.83 -12.81
N VAL A 40 1.76 -7.10 -13.88
CA VAL A 40 2.83 -7.48 -14.83
C VAL A 40 4.18 -7.51 -14.11
N LEU A 41 4.45 -6.52 -13.25
CA LEU A 41 5.65 -6.50 -12.44
C LEU A 41 5.75 -7.76 -11.55
N ILE A 42 4.65 -8.14 -10.88
CA ILE A 42 4.65 -9.31 -9.99
C ILE A 42 4.82 -10.60 -10.79
N VAL A 43 4.19 -10.73 -11.95
CA VAL A 43 4.38 -11.89 -12.85
C VAL A 43 5.85 -11.99 -13.30
N GLY A 44 6.48 -10.87 -13.62
CA GLY A 44 7.91 -10.83 -13.95
C GLY A 44 8.80 -11.29 -12.78
N ILE A 45 8.47 -10.87 -11.55
CA ILE A 45 9.16 -11.35 -10.33
C ILE A 45 8.94 -12.86 -10.14
N ALA A 46 7.71 -13.34 -10.35
CA ALA A 46 7.36 -14.76 -10.27
C ALA A 46 8.12 -15.62 -11.29
N ALA A 47 8.41 -15.09 -12.48
CA ALA A 47 9.19 -15.79 -13.49
C ALA A 47 10.64 -16.06 -13.03
N VAL A 48 11.19 -15.23 -12.15
CA VAL A 48 12.55 -15.38 -11.63
C VAL A 48 12.58 -16.16 -10.32
N LEU A 49 11.67 -15.85 -9.38
CA LEU A 49 11.65 -16.42 -8.04
C LEU A 49 10.80 -17.69 -7.92
N GLY A 50 10.01 -18.01 -8.94
CA GLY A 50 8.98 -19.04 -8.90
C GLY A 50 7.70 -18.58 -8.20
N PRO A 51 6.63 -19.39 -8.25
CA PRO A 51 5.38 -19.10 -7.54
C PRO A 51 5.54 -19.31 -6.03
N GLY A 52 4.81 -18.55 -5.22
CA GLY A 52 4.75 -18.78 -3.76
C GLY A 52 4.76 -17.51 -2.89
N MET A 53 4.85 -17.74 -1.58
CA MET A 53 4.78 -16.69 -0.57
C MET A 53 5.86 -15.61 -0.74
N GLN A 54 7.10 -15.99 -1.07
CA GLN A 54 8.19 -15.04 -1.24
C GLN A 54 7.92 -14.05 -2.38
N THR A 55 7.44 -14.57 -3.52
CA THR A 55 7.04 -13.77 -4.69
C THR A 55 5.92 -12.80 -4.35
N LEU A 56 4.91 -13.24 -3.58
CA LEU A 56 3.85 -12.36 -3.11
C LEU A 56 4.36 -11.26 -2.17
N ILE A 57 5.23 -11.60 -1.21
CA ILE A 57 5.80 -10.64 -0.26
C ILE A 57 6.60 -9.56 -1.00
N ILE A 58 7.51 -9.98 -1.88
CA ILE A 58 8.39 -9.08 -2.63
C ILE A 58 7.60 -8.27 -3.65
N GLY A 59 6.77 -8.94 -4.46
CA GLY A 59 5.99 -8.30 -5.53
C GLY A 59 4.98 -7.30 -5.00
N LEU A 60 4.13 -7.69 -4.04
CA LEU A 60 3.15 -6.78 -3.45
C LEU A 60 3.85 -5.68 -2.62
N GLY A 61 5.01 -5.99 -2.02
CA GLY A 61 5.88 -5.00 -1.38
C GLY A 61 6.34 -3.93 -2.36
N ALA A 62 6.92 -4.34 -3.49
CA ALA A 62 7.42 -3.48 -4.54
C ALA A 62 6.32 -2.60 -5.15
N VAL A 63 5.14 -3.18 -5.44
CA VAL A 63 3.99 -2.42 -5.98
C VAL A 63 3.46 -1.40 -4.98
N SER A 64 3.42 -1.75 -3.69
CA SER A 64 2.90 -0.84 -2.65
C SER A 64 3.90 0.26 -2.24
N PHE A 65 5.19 0.03 -2.41
CA PHE A 65 6.26 0.97 -2.03
C PHE A 65 6.08 2.38 -2.60
N PRO A 66 6.02 2.60 -3.94
CA PRO A 66 5.94 3.94 -4.50
C PRO A 66 4.64 4.66 -4.13
N VAL A 67 3.55 3.91 -3.94
CA VAL A 67 2.27 4.43 -3.48
C VAL A 67 2.42 5.05 -2.08
N PHE A 68 3.03 4.33 -1.14
CA PHE A 68 3.25 4.84 0.21
C PHE A 68 4.26 5.99 0.27
N VAL A 69 5.31 5.96 -0.57
CA VAL A 69 6.23 7.11 -0.71
C VAL A 69 5.45 8.36 -1.09
N ARG A 70 4.58 8.28 -2.11
CA ARG A 70 3.82 9.43 -2.62
C ARG A 70 2.88 10.01 -1.56
N VAL A 71 2.14 9.16 -0.85
CA VAL A 71 1.21 9.59 0.21
C VAL A 71 1.96 10.22 1.39
N ALA A 72 3.03 9.59 1.86
CA ALA A 72 3.82 10.09 2.98
C ALA A 72 4.54 11.41 2.62
N ARG A 73 5.07 11.52 1.41
CA ARG A 73 5.69 12.74 0.88
C ARG A 73 4.70 13.90 0.82
N ALA A 74 3.52 13.68 0.23
CA ALA A 74 2.49 14.72 0.12
C ALA A 74 2.07 15.25 1.50
N ASN A 75 1.82 14.35 2.46
CA ASN A 75 1.48 14.75 3.84
C ASN A 75 2.64 15.45 4.53
N THR A 76 3.88 14.98 4.33
CA THR A 76 5.06 15.61 4.93
C THR A 76 5.27 17.03 4.40
N LEU A 77 5.11 17.27 3.09
CA LEU A 77 5.15 18.61 2.51
C LEU A 77 4.11 19.53 3.15
N ARG A 78 2.90 19.01 3.39
CA ARG A 78 1.81 19.74 4.03
C ARG A 78 2.11 20.08 5.50
N PHE A 79 2.54 19.11 6.30
CA PHE A 79 2.81 19.31 7.73
C PHE A 79 4.09 20.11 7.99
N SER A 80 5.12 19.95 7.15
CA SER A 80 6.38 20.72 7.28
C SER A 80 6.22 22.22 7.05
N ALA A 81 5.12 22.65 6.45
CA ALA A 81 4.77 24.06 6.26
C ALA A 81 3.90 24.65 7.40
N ARG A 82 3.58 23.88 8.45
CA ARG A 82 2.74 24.34 9.57
C ARG A 82 3.56 25.01 10.68
N GLU A 83 2.91 25.90 11.43
CA GLU A 83 3.52 26.74 12.47
C GLU A 83 4.27 25.95 13.56
N PHE A 84 3.76 24.78 13.98
CA PHE A 84 4.43 23.97 15.00
C PHE A 84 5.84 23.50 14.56
N VAL A 85 6.04 23.26 13.27
CA VAL A 85 7.36 22.91 12.72
C VAL A 85 8.29 24.12 12.72
N HIS A 86 7.76 25.30 12.36
CA HIS A 86 8.51 26.56 12.45
C HIS A 86 8.91 26.88 13.90
N ALA A 87 8.01 26.70 14.86
CA ALA A 87 8.30 26.86 16.28
C ALA A 87 9.37 25.86 16.78
N ALA A 88 9.33 24.61 16.32
CA ALA A 88 10.37 23.63 16.62
C ALA A 88 11.74 24.06 16.07
N HIS A 89 11.80 24.67 14.88
CA HIS A 89 13.04 25.25 14.36
C HIS A 89 13.54 26.42 15.21
N LEU A 90 12.65 27.35 15.61
CA LEU A 90 13.02 28.51 16.44
C LEU A 90 13.53 28.12 17.83
N THR A 91 13.10 26.97 18.36
CA THR A 91 13.58 26.41 19.63
C THR A 91 14.85 25.57 19.49
N GLY A 92 15.46 25.52 18.30
CA GLY A 92 16.72 24.81 18.06
C GLY A 92 16.59 23.29 17.94
N ALA A 93 15.40 22.77 17.62
CA ALA A 93 15.22 21.34 17.41
C ALA A 93 16.04 20.85 16.21
N ARG A 94 16.80 19.75 16.41
CA ARG A 94 17.52 19.07 15.32
C ARG A 94 16.54 18.44 14.35
N THR A 95 16.91 18.36 13.07
CA THR A 95 16.12 17.72 12.00
C THR A 95 15.53 16.36 12.38
N GLY A 96 16.31 15.46 12.97
CA GLY A 96 15.81 14.14 13.38
C GLY A 96 14.70 14.21 14.44
N ARG A 97 14.77 15.18 15.37
CA ARG A 97 13.71 15.43 16.35
C ARG A 97 12.46 15.97 15.70
N ILE A 98 12.59 16.89 14.75
CA ILE A 98 11.45 17.44 13.99
C ILE A 98 10.74 16.32 13.22
N ILE A 99 11.50 15.49 12.50
CA ILE A 99 10.94 14.37 11.75
C ILE A 99 10.23 13.39 12.68
N THR A 100 10.85 12.99 13.78
CA THR A 100 10.32 11.91 14.65
C THR A 100 9.24 12.35 15.61
N ARG A 101 9.27 13.58 16.13
CA ARG A 101 8.31 14.08 17.13
C ARG A 101 7.24 14.98 16.56
N GLU A 102 7.53 15.71 15.48
CA GLU A 102 6.59 16.68 14.90
C GLU A 102 5.93 16.12 13.64
N LEU A 103 6.70 15.54 12.70
CA LEU A 103 6.16 15.12 11.40
C LEU A 103 5.56 13.71 11.41
N LEU A 104 6.32 12.71 11.85
CA LEU A 104 5.89 11.31 11.80
C LEU A 104 4.53 11.07 12.49
N PRO A 105 4.27 11.58 13.71
CA PRO A 105 2.97 11.39 14.36
C PRO A 105 1.80 11.98 13.58
N ASN A 106 2.03 13.02 12.78
CA ASN A 106 1.02 13.66 11.95
C ASN A 106 0.87 12.99 10.57
N VAL A 107 1.92 12.40 10.02
CA VAL A 107 1.92 11.70 8.72
C VAL A 107 1.36 10.27 8.84
N ILE A 108 1.57 9.60 9.97
CA ILE A 108 1.12 8.23 10.22
C ILE A 108 -0.40 8.07 10.00
N PRO A 109 -1.29 8.88 10.60
CA PRO A 109 -2.73 8.71 10.45
C PRO A 109 -3.25 8.71 8.99
N PRO A 110 -2.94 9.72 8.13
CA PRO A 110 -3.40 9.70 6.75
C PRO A 110 -2.76 8.57 5.92
N VAL A 111 -1.52 8.17 6.21
CA VAL A 111 -0.88 7.03 5.55
C VAL A 111 -1.59 5.72 5.90
N PHE A 112 -1.92 5.50 7.18
CA PHE A 112 -2.67 4.31 7.62
C PHE A 112 -4.09 4.29 7.06
N ALA A 113 -4.76 5.44 6.97
CA ALA A 113 -6.06 5.55 6.32
C ALA A 113 -6.00 5.06 4.87
N TYR A 114 -4.98 5.49 4.12
CA TYR A 114 -4.77 5.04 2.74
C TYR A 114 -4.37 3.56 2.65
N ALA A 115 -3.64 3.03 3.64
CA ALA A 115 -3.23 1.62 3.67
C ALA A 115 -4.43 0.66 3.67
N ILE A 116 -5.56 1.05 4.26
CA ILE A 116 -6.79 0.25 4.28
C ILE A 116 -7.37 0.10 2.87
N ILE A 117 -7.42 1.18 2.10
CA ILE A 117 -7.86 1.16 0.70
C ILE A 117 -6.90 0.33 -0.14
N LEU A 118 -5.59 0.55 0.04
CA LEU A 118 -4.57 -0.20 -0.71
C LEU A 118 -4.61 -1.69 -0.40
N MET A 119 -4.94 -2.08 0.83
CA MET A 119 -5.09 -3.49 1.21
C MET A 119 -6.12 -4.20 0.35
N ALA A 120 -7.26 -3.56 0.04
CA ALA A 120 -8.27 -4.12 -0.84
C ALA A 120 -7.73 -4.41 -2.25
N THR A 121 -6.91 -3.50 -2.77
CA THR A 121 -6.22 -3.67 -4.06
C THR A 121 -5.21 -4.82 -4.02
N LEU A 122 -4.41 -4.92 -2.95
CA LEU A 122 -3.41 -5.98 -2.81
C LEU A 122 -4.02 -7.36 -2.57
N ILE A 123 -5.14 -7.46 -1.87
CA ILE A 123 -5.91 -8.71 -1.72
C ILE A 123 -6.43 -9.17 -3.09
N THR A 124 -6.96 -8.25 -3.89
CA THR A 124 -7.41 -8.55 -5.25
C THR A 124 -6.26 -9.02 -6.13
N ALA A 125 -5.09 -8.37 -6.02
CA ALA A 125 -3.89 -8.76 -6.76
C ALA A 125 -3.38 -10.14 -6.32
N GLU A 126 -3.34 -10.43 -5.01
CA GLU A 126 -2.98 -11.74 -4.48
C GLU A 126 -3.93 -12.83 -5.00
N ALA A 127 -5.24 -12.61 -4.89
CA ALA A 127 -6.24 -13.56 -5.38
C ALA A 127 -6.10 -13.80 -6.90
N SER A 128 -5.81 -12.76 -7.67
CA SER A 128 -5.55 -12.88 -9.11
C SER A 128 -4.32 -13.73 -9.42
N LEU A 129 -3.22 -13.52 -8.68
CA LEU A 129 -1.98 -14.28 -8.85
C LEU A 129 -2.15 -15.73 -8.42
N SER A 130 -2.80 -15.96 -7.29
CA SER A 130 -3.17 -17.29 -6.80
C SER A 130 -4.06 -18.02 -7.82
N PHE A 131 -5.06 -17.33 -8.39
CA PHE A 131 -5.89 -17.88 -9.46
C PHE A 131 -5.08 -18.30 -10.70
N LEU A 132 -4.04 -17.52 -11.04
CA LEU A 132 -3.10 -17.83 -12.12
C LEU A 132 -2.04 -18.89 -11.77
N GLY A 133 -2.07 -19.45 -10.56
CA GLY A 133 -1.09 -20.43 -10.07
C GLY A 133 0.26 -19.83 -9.67
N LEU A 134 0.37 -18.50 -9.62
CA LEU A 134 1.60 -17.76 -9.28
C LEU A 134 1.66 -17.34 -7.80
N GLY A 135 0.55 -17.44 -7.09
CA GLY A 135 0.41 -17.05 -5.69
C GLY A 135 0.76 -18.17 -4.70
N LEU A 136 -0.01 -18.25 -3.62
CA LEU A 136 0.15 -19.30 -2.62
C LEU A 136 -0.04 -20.67 -3.26
N GLN A 137 0.68 -21.68 -2.78
CA GLN A 137 0.61 -23.04 -3.31
C GLN A 137 -0.04 -23.97 -2.27
N PRO A 138 -0.76 -25.02 -2.70
CA PRO A 138 -1.23 -26.07 -1.79
C PRO A 138 -0.09 -26.59 -0.91
N PRO A 139 -0.33 -26.89 0.38
CA PRO A 139 -1.63 -27.03 1.05
C PRO A 139 -2.19 -25.72 1.64
N THR A 140 -1.57 -24.57 1.40
CA THR A 140 -2.03 -23.30 1.98
C THR A 140 -3.22 -22.75 1.18
N PRO A 141 -4.41 -22.61 1.78
CA PRO A 141 -5.56 -22.11 1.04
C PRO A 141 -5.47 -20.60 0.81
N SER A 142 -5.87 -20.16 -0.39
CA SER A 142 -6.14 -18.76 -0.72
C SER A 142 -7.48 -18.69 -1.44
N TRP A 143 -8.21 -17.57 -1.35
CA TRP A 143 -9.47 -17.41 -2.08
C TRP A 143 -9.26 -17.52 -3.60
N GLY A 144 -8.13 -17.03 -4.12
CA GLY A 144 -7.76 -17.18 -5.52
C GLY A 144 -7.61 -18.64 -5.96
N ASN A 145 -6.91 -19.45 -5.17
CA ASN A 145 -6.74 -20.88 -5.47
C ASN A 145 -8.07 -21.64 -5.36
N MET A 146 -8.88 -21.34 -4.34
CA MET A 146 -10.19 -21.98 -4.18
C MET A 146 -11.08 -21.75 -5.41
N ILE A 147 -11.08 -20.51 -5.93
CA ILE A 147 -11.80 -20.16 -7.16
C ILE A 147 -11.21 -20.91 -8.36
N ALA A 148 -9.89 -20.98 -8.49
CA ALA A 148 -9.22 -21.67 -9.59
C ALA A 148 -9.43 -23.18 -9.59
N GLU A 149 -9.45 -23.83 -8.43
CA GLU A 149 -9.70 -25.26 -8.30
C GLU A 149 -11.17 -25.58 -8.56
N GLY A 150 -12.10 -24.76 -8.04
CA GLY A 150 -13.53 -24.95 -8.20
C GLY A 150 -14.03 -24.80 -9.64
N GLN A 151 -13.27 -24.14 -10.53
CA GLN A 151 -13.72 -23.89 -11.91
C GLN A 151 -13.96 -25.17 -12.72
N TYR A 152 -13.21 -26.25 -12.41
CA TYR A 152 -13.34 -27.53 -13.09
C TYR A 152 -14.62 -28.30 -12.70
N GLU A 153 -15.15 -28.00 -11.51
CA GLU A 153 -16.32 -28.66 -10.93
C GLU A 153 -17.56 -27.74 -10.91
N LEU A 154 -17.50 -26.60 -11.62
CA LEU A 154 -18.51 -25.55 -11.53
C LEU A 154 -19.93 -26.04 -11.85
N ALA A 155 -20.08 -26.99 -12.77
CA ALA A 155 -21.38 -27.55 -13.15
C ALA A 155 -22.01 -28.40 -12.03
N SER A 156 -21.18 -29.12 -11.29
CA SER A 156 -21.61 -30.06 -10.24
C SER A 156 -21.66 -29.39 -8.86
N PHE A 157 -20.67 -28.54 -8.57
CA PHE A 157 -20.41 -27.94 -7.26
C PHE A 157 -20.13 -26.43 -7.39
N PRO A 158 -21.11 -25.62 -7.84
CA PRO A 158 -20.90 -24.19 -8.12
C PRO A 158 -20.47 -23.38 -6.87
N HIS A 159 -20.83 -23.85 -5.67
CA HIS A 159 -20.46 -23.21 -4.42
C HIS A 159 -18.95 -23.12 -4.19
N LEU A 160 -18.15 -24.03 -4.78
CA LEU A 160 -16.69 -24.00 -4.69
C LEU A 160 -16.08 -22.73 -5.29
N VAL A 161 -16.77 -22.12 -6.27
CA VAL A 161 -16.35 -20.86 -6.90
C VAL A 161 -17.08 -19.67 -6.28
N PHE A 162 -18.42 -19.73 -6.20
CA PHE A 162 -19.21 -18.56 -5.81
C PHE A 162 -19.03 -18.14 -4.35
N VAL A 163 -18.83 -19.08 -3.42
CA VAL A 163 -18.62 -18.75 -2.00
C VAL A 163 -17.32 -17.99 -1.77
N PRO A 164 -16.12 -18.49 -2.16
CA PRO A 164 -14.89 -17.72 -1.99
C PRO A 164 -14.88 -16.42 -2.79
N ALA A 165 -15.49 -16.39 -3.99
CA ALA A 165 -15.63 -15.15 -4.77
C ALA A 165 -16.50 -14.10 -4.05
N ALA A 166 -17.63 -14.51 -3.45
CA ALA A 166 -18.48 -13.60 -2.69
C ALA A 166 -17.78 -13.08 -1.44
N ILE A 167 -17.07 -13.93 -0.70
CA ILE A 167 -16.31 -13.53 0.50
C ILE A 167 -15.19 -12.54 0.11
N LEU A 168 -14.43 -12.84 -0.95
CA LEU A 168 -13.42 -11.93 -1.50
C LEU A 168 -14.04 -10.58 -1.87
N ALA A 169 -15.14 -10.58 -2.63
CA ALA A 169 -15.83 -9.37 -3.06
C ALA A 169 -16.34 -8.53 -1.87
N LEU A 170 -16.98 -9.17 -0.87
CA LEU A 170 -17.47 -8.50 0.33
C LEU A 170 -16.33 -7.91 1.17
N THR A 171 -15.21 -8.62 1.27
CA THR A 171 -14.03 -8.15 2.00
C THR A 171 -13.43 -6.92 1.33
N VAL A 172 -13.22 -6.99 0.01
CA VAL A 172 -12.70 -5.88 -0.79
C VAL A 172 -13.64 -4.67 -0.72
N PHE A 173 -14.96 -4.90 -0.85
CA PHE A 173 -15.96 -3.83 -0.74
C PHE A 173 -15.91 -3.16 0.64
N SER A 174 -15.90 -3.96 1.72
CA SER A 174 -15.88 -3.46 3.10
C SER A 174 -14.63 -2.63 3.38
N LEU A 175 -13.46 -3.08 2.93
CA LEU A 175 -12.21 -2.35 3.09
C LEU A 175 -12.22 -1.01 2.32
N ASN A 176 -12.74 -0.98 1.10
CA ASN A 176 -12.87 0.27 0.33
C ASN A 176 -13.80 1.26 1.03
N VAL A 177 -14.99 0.82 1.47
CA VAL A 177 -15.95 1.68 2.17
C VAL A 177 -15.37 2.23 3.48
N ILE A 178 -14.76 1.37 4.30
CA ILE A 178 -14.14 1.78 5.57
C ILE A 178 -12.98 2.75 5.31
N GLY A 179 -12.12 2.43 4.34
CA GLY A 179 -10.99 3.27 3.97
C GLY A 179 -11.43 4.66 3.52
N ASP A 180 -12.44 4.74 2.65
CA ASP A 180 -12.99 6.02 2.18
C ASP A 180 -13.55 6.87 3.31
N VAL A 181 -14.30 6.27 4.24
CA VAL A 181 -14.85 6.98 5.40
C VAL A 181 -13.73 7.53 6.28
N ILE A 182 -12.69 6.74 6.54
CA ILE A 182 -11.56 7.15 7.37
C ILE A 182 -10.78 8.29 6.69
N VAL A 183 -10.46 8.16 5.39
CA VAL A 183 -9.76 9.20 4.61
C VAL A 183 -10.55 10.51 4.61
N ARG A 184 -11.87 10.46 4.38
CA ARG A 184 -12.75 11.65 4.43
C ARG A 184 -12.73 12.33 5.79
N LYS A 185 -12.78 11.55 6.89
CA LYS A 185 -12.74 12.09 8.25
C LYS A 185 -11.44 12.85 8.52
N PHE A 186 -10.30 12.36 8.04
CA PHE A 186 -9.03 13.04 8.18
C PHE A 186 -8.98 14.35 7.37
N ASN A 187 -9.39 14.31 6.10
CA ASN A 187 -9.40 15.52 5.26
C ASN A 187 -10.35 16.60 5.80
N ALA A 188 -11.49 16.22 6.39
CA ALA A 188 -12.45 17.16 6.98
C ALA A 188 -12.00 17.77 8.33
N GLY A 189 -11.14 17.08 9.07
CA GLY A 189 -10.54 17.62 10.30
C GLY A 189 -9.55 18.74 10.01
N ASP A 190 -8.85 18.65 8.88
CA ASP A 190 -7.85 19.63 8.45
C ASP A 190 -8.43 20.93 7.88
N SER A 191 -9.71 20.97 7.49
CA SER A 191 -10.38 22.19 7.03
C SER A 191 -10.93 23.05 8.17
N LYS A 192 -10.87 22.58 9.41
CA LYS A 192 -11.40 23.26 10.61
C LYS A 192 -10.31 23.86 11.50
N ILE A 193 -9.04 23.69 11.13
CA ILE A 193 -7.85 24.23 11.81
C ILE A 193 -7.14 25.15 10.82
#